data_AF-A0A7V9HU17-F1
#
_entry.id   AF-A0A7V9HU17-F1
#
_cell.length_a   1.000
_cell.length_b   1.000
_cell.length_c   1.000
_cell.angle_alpha   90.00
_cell.angle_beta   90.00
_cell.angle_gamma   90.00
#
_symmetry.space_group_name_H-M   'P 1'
#
loop_
_entity.id
_entity.type
_entity.pdbx_description
1 polymer ?
#
loop_
_entity_poly.entity_id
_entity_poly.type
_entity_poly.pdbx_seq_one_letter_code
_entity_poly.pdbx_strand_id
1 'polypeptide(L)'
;MATTTKTQGSRMSDEAVQAKTGKKWDEWFAILDKAGAKEMSHQDVVKFLNAKHDVGPWWQQMVTVTYEQARGLRQKHEKPGGYQISVSRTVNVPLANLYKAVANEKSRSSWLPENGLVVRKATTNKSMRVTWKDGITSLEISFYPKGDGKSQVVVQHSKLPDAKSAAKMKTYWGKALDQLREVLE
;
A
#
# COMPACT_ATOMS: atom_id res chain seq x y z
N MET A 1 -20.17 -23.28 25.79
CA MET A 1 -18.84 -22.72 26.07
C MET A 1 -18.44 -21.85 24.90
N ALA A 2 -18.34 -20.53 25.12
CA ALA A 2 -18.01 -19.56 24.10
C ALA A 2 -16.49 -19.34 24.11
N THR A 3 -15.83 -19.64 23.00
CA THR A 3 -14.40 -19.35 22.81
C THR A 3 -14.27 -18.17 21.87
N THR A 4 -14.15 -16.99 22.45
CA THR A 4 -13.76 -15.76 21.75
C THR A 4 -12.25 -15.78 21.56
N THR A 5 -11.75 -15.76 20.31
CA THR A 5 -10.32 -15.47 20.06
C THR A 5 -10.07 -14.64 18.80
N LYS A 6 -9.63 -13.41 19.06
CA LYS A 6 -8.77 -12.49 18.29
C LYS A 6 -9.25 -11.86 16.97
N THR A 7 -9.52 -10.56 17.11
CA THR A 7 -9.47 -9.45 16.15
C THR A 7 -8.31 -9.57 15.14
N GLN A 8 -8.65 -9.87 13.88
CA GLN A 8 -7.83 -9.64 12.68
C GLN A 8 -8.62 -8.69 11.77
N GLY A 9 -7.98 -7.62 11.29
CA GLY A 9 -8.64 -6.42 10.75
C GLY A 9 -9.75 -6.68 9.72
N SER A 10 -10.93 -6.13 10.00
CA SER A 10 -12.13 -5.97 9.15
C SER A 10 -12.13 -6.74 7.82
N ARG A 11 -12.22 -8.07 7.88
CA ARG A 11 -12.76 -8.85 6.76
C ARG A 11 -14.29 -8.68 6.75
N MET A 12 -14.90 -8.70 5.56
CA MET A 12 -16.37 -8.74 5.46
C MET A 12 -16.92 -9.97 6.19
N SER A 13 -18.11 -9.89 6.77
CA SER A 13 -18.71 -11.03 7.48
C SER A 13 -19.13 -12.13 6.51
N ASP A 14 -19.28 -13.36 7.01
CA ASP A 14 -19.73 -14.50 6.21
C ASP A 14 -21.11 -14.25 5.59
N GLU A 15 -22.00 -13.58 6.31
CA GLU A 15 -23.35 -13.24 5.86
C GLU A 15 -23.31 -12.27 4.68
N ALA A 16 -22.44 -11.26 4.74
CA ALA A 16 -22.30 -10.26 3.67
C ALA A 16 -21.78 -10.89 2.37
N VAL A 17 -20.84 -11.84 2.49
CA VAL A 17 -20.24 -12.53 1.34
C VAL A 17 -21.25 -13.53 0.76
N GLN A 18 -21.95 -14.28 1.61
CA GLN A 18 -22.99 -15.20 1.17
C GLN A 18 -24.12 -14.49 0.43
N ALA A 19 -24.58 -13.34 0.94
CA ALA A 19 -25.65 -12.57 0.31
C ALA A 19 -25.30 -12.05 -1.09
N LYS A 20 -24.00 -11.92 -1.42
CA LYS A 20 -23.55 -11.37 -2.70
C LYS A 20 -22.90 -12.37 -3.65
N THR A 21 -22.44 -13.50 -3.13
CA THR A 21 -21.68 -14.51 -3.89
C THR A 21 -22.28 -15.90 -3.80
N GLY A 22 -23.33 -16.08 -2.98
CA GLY A 22 -24.00 -17.35 -2.74
C GLY A 22 -23.22 -18.32 -1.83
N LYS A 23 -22.05 -17.95 -1.31
CA LYS A 23 -21.17 -18.81 -0.51
C LYS A 23 -20.52 -18.05 0.64
N LYS A 24 -20.26 -18.74 1.75
CA LYS A 24 -19.50 -18.23 2.90
C LYS A 24 -17.99 -18.30 2.65
N TRP A 25 -17.18 -17.72 3.53
CA TRP A 25 -15.72 -17.72 3.39
C TRP A 25 -15.13 -19.13 3.35
N ASP A 26 -15.55 -20.01 4.25
CA ASP A 26 -15.00 -21.38 4.32
C ASP A 26 -15.32 -22.19 3.05
N GLU A 27 -16.49 -21.98 2.46
CA GLU A 27 -16.88 -22.61 1.19
C GLU A 27 -16.03 -22.08 0.03
N TRP A 28 -15.81 -20.76 -0.04
CA TRP A 28 -14.92 -20.17 -1.04
C TRP A 28 -13.49 -20.69 -0.91
N PHE A 29 -12.98 -20.78 0.31
CA PHE A 29 -11.63 -21.28 0.55
C PHE A 29 -11.51 -22.75 0.16
N ALA A 30 -12.50 -23.58 0.47
CA ALA A 30 -12.52 -24.98 0.06
C ALA A 30 -12.54 -25.13 -1.48
N ILE A 31 -13.32 -24.31 -2.19
CA ILE A 31 -13.37 -24.31 -3.66
C ILE A 31 -12.01 -23.92 -4.25
N LEU A 32 -11.40 -22.85 -3.73
CA LEU A 32 -10.11 -22.36 -4.21
C LEU A 32 -8.98 -23.33 -3.89
N ASP A 33 -8.96 -23.91 -2.68
CA ASP A 33 -8.00 -24.96 -2.33
C ASP A 33 -8.12 -26.17 -3.26
N LYS A 34 -9.35 -26.62 -3.56
CA LYS A 34 -9.59 -27.74 -4.48
C LYS A 34 -9.19 -27.40 -5.93
N ALA A 35 -9.26 -26.14 -6.32
CA ALA A 35 -8.82 -25.65 -7.63
C ALA A 35 -7.30 -25.48 -7.74
N GLY A 36 -6.53 -25.74 -6.67
CA GLY A 36 -5.09 -25.54 -6.68
C GLY A 36 -4.68 -24.06 -6.58
N ALA A 37 -5.55 -23.18 -6.06
CA ALA A 37 -5.33 -21.74 -6.03
C ALA A 37 -4.07 -21.31 -5.24
N LYS A 38 -3.48 -22.20 -4.44
CA LYS A 38 -2.20 -21.96 -3.76
C LYS A 38 -1.03 -21.76 -4.71
N GLU A 39 -1.09 -22.34 -5.90
CA GLU A 39 -0.03 -22.26 -6.91
C GLU A 39 -0.41 -21.31 -8.06
N MET A 40 -1.62 -20.75 -8.04
CA MET A 40 -2.14 -19.86 -9.07
C MET A 40 -1.69 -18.42 -8.83
N SER A 41 -1.49 -17.66 -9.91
CA SER A 41 -1.37 -16.21 -9.79
C SER A 41 -2.72 -15.60 -9.38
N HIS A 42 -2.70 -14.41 -8.77
CA HIS A 42 -3.92 -13.64 -8.48
C HIS A 42 -4.85 -13.53 -9.68
N GLN A 43 -4.29 -13.26 -10.86
CA GLN A 43 -5.07 -13.12 -12.09
C GLN A 43 -5.75 -14.44 -12.46
N ASP A 44 -5.09 -15.57 -12.25
CA ASP A 44 -5.65 -16.88 -12.57
C ASP A 44 -6.71 -17.30 -11.57
N VAL A 45 -6.59 -16.93 -10.29
CA VAL A 45 -7.66 -17.11 -9.30
C VAL A 45 -8.89 -16.27 -9.67
N VAL A 46 -8.71 -14.99 -10.05
CA VAL A 46 -9.82 -14.13 -10.52
C VAL A 46 -10.45 -14.68 -11.79
N LYS A 47 -9.65 -15.17 -12.76
CA LYS A 47 -10.16 -15.82 -13.98
C LYS A 47 -10.94 -17.09 -13.65
N PHE A 48 -10.46 -17.92 -12.72
CA PHE A 48 -11.17 -19.12 -12.27
C PHE A 48 -12.54 -18.75 -11.67
N LEU A 49 -12.59 -17.73 -10.80
CA LEU A 49 -13.84 -17.23 -10.24
C LEU A 49 -14.78 -16.72 -11.33
N ASN A 50 -14.27 -15.96 -12.31
CA ASN A 50 -15.06 -15.46 -13.42
C ASN A 50 -15.62 -16.57 -14.34
N ALA A 51 -14.82 -17.60 -14.63
CA ALA A 51 -15.18 -18.64 -15.58
C ALA A 51 -16.08 -19.73 -14.99
N LYS A 52 -16.00 -19.98 -13.67
CA LYS A 52 -16.68 -21.10 -13.01
C LYS A 52 -17.76 -20.68 -12.02
N HIS A 53 -17.85 -19.39 -11.69
CA HIS A 53 -18.77 -18.90 -10.68
C HIS A 53 -19.40 -17.55 -11.06
N ASP A 54 -20.68 -17.39 -10.73
CA ASP A 54 -21.40 -16.12 -10.92
C ASP A 54 -21.12 -15.17 -9.76
N VAL A 55 -19.90 -14.60 -9.77
CA VAL A 55 -19.43 -13.66 -8.75
C VAL A 55 -19.12 -12.33 -9.44
N GLY A 56 -19.68 -11.23 -8.96
CA GLY A 56 -19.42 -9.91 -9.54
C GLY A 56 -17.93 -9.53 -9.52
N PRO A 57 -17.42 -8.74 -10.48
CA PRO A 57 -15.98 -8.44 -10.62
C PRO A 57 -15.28 -7.91 -9.36
N TRP A 58 -15.99 -7.09 -8.57
CA TRP A 58 -15.47 -6.58 -7.29
C TRP A 58 -15.33 -7.69 -6.25
N TRP A 59 -16.30 -8.60 -6.18
CA TRP A 59 -16.28 -9.74 -5.27
C TRP A 59 -15.23 -10.78 -5.66
N GLN A 60 -14.95 -10.95 -6.95
CA GLN A 60 -13.85 -11.82 -7.40
C GLN A 60 -12.51 -11.36 -6.80
N GLN A 61 -12.23 -10.04 -6.86
CA GLN A 61 -11.03 -9.47 -6.26
C GLN A 61 -11.00 -9.65 -4.73
N MET A 62 -12.13 -9.38 -4.06
CA MET A 62 -12.23 -9.54 -2.61
C MET A 62 -12.02 -10.99 -2.16
N VAL A 63 -12.61 -11.95 -2.87
CA VAL A 63 -12.47 -13.37 -2.55
C VAL A 63 -11.02 -13.84 -2.75
N THR A 64 -10.40 -13.48 -3.87
CA THR A 64 -8.99 -13.79 -4.14
C THR A 64 -8.06 -13.22 -3.07
N VAL A 65 -8.16 -11.92 -2.77
CA VAL A 65 -7.29 -11.26 -1.78
C VAL A 65 -7.44 -11.88 -0.39
N THR A 66 -8.68 -12.15 0.02
CA THR A 66 -8.95 -12.72 1.35
C THR A 66 -8.45 -14.15 1.45
N TYR A 67 -8.58 -14.95 0.39
CA TYR A 67 -8.03 -16.32 0.32
C TYR A 67 -6.50 -16.32 0.38
N GLU A 68 -5.83 -15.48 -0.41
CA GLU A 68 -4.37 -15.37 -0.41
C GLU A 68 -3.82 -14.99 0.97
N GLN A 69 -4.48 -14.05 1.65
CA GLN A 69 -4.12 -13.67 3.02
C GLN A 69 -4.34 -14.82 4.01
N ALA A 70 -5.49 -15.52 3.92
CA ALA A 70 -5.84 -16.63 4.81
C ALA A 70 -4.93 -17.86 4.63
N ARG A 71 -4.33 -18.04 3.45
CA ARG A 71 -3.38 -19.12 3.16
C ARG A 71 -1.91 -18.69 3.28
N GLY A 72 -1.64 -17.46 3.70
CA GLY A 72 -0.29 -16.93 3.83
C GLY A 72 0.45 -16.77 2.50
N LEU A 73 -0.27 -16.84 1.37
CA LEU A 73 0.26 -16.64 0.01
C LEU A 73 0.56 -15.16 -0.27
N ARG A 74 -0.05 -14.27 0.52
CA ARG A 74 0.30 -12.85 0.57
C ARG A 74 0.39 -12.35 2.00
N GLN A 75 1.52 -11.76 2.34
CA GLN A 75 1.61 -10.97 3.56
C GLN A 75 0.94 -9.60 3.37
N LYS A 76 0.43 -9.03 4.46
CA LYS A 76 -0.12 -7.67 4.46
C LYS A 76 0.96 -6.72 3.91
N HIS A 77 0.63 -6.01 2.82
CA HIS A 77 1.51 -5.10 2.05
C HIS A 77 2.32 -5.70 0.89
N GLU A 78 2.15 -6.98 0.57
CA GLU A 78 2.77 -7.62 -0.58
C GLU A 78 1.99 -7.35 -1.88
N LYS A 79 2.67 -6.83 -2.90
CA LYS A 79 2.16 -6.66 -4.29
C LYS A 79 2.97 -7.55 -5.25
N PRO A 80 2.50 -7.83 -6.48
CA PRO A 80 3.24 -8.63 -7.45
C PRO A 80 4.67 -8.13 -7.75
N GLY A 81 4.97 -6.86 -7.49
CA GLY A 81 6.31 -6.26 -7.66
C GLY A 81 7.11 -6.10 -6.36
N GLY A 82 6.74 -6.78 -5.28
CA GLY A 82 7.33 -6.66 -3.94
C GLY A 82 6.44 -5.93 -2.93
N TYR A 83 6.96 -5.74 -1.72
CA TYR A 83 6.26 -5.06 -0.64
C TYR A 83 6.16 -3.55 -0.90
N GLN A 84 5.09 -2.95 -0.41
CA GLN A 84 4.84 -1.53 -0.53
C GLN A 84 4.32 -0.93 0.78
N ILE A 85 4.95 0.15 1.23
CA ILE A 85 4.48 0.93 2.39
C ILE A 85 4.10 2.34 1.97
N SER A 86 3.23 2.96 2.76
CA SER A 86 2.85 4.36 2.61
C SER A 86 2.88 5.04 3.97
N VAL A 87 3.48 6.23 4.02
CA VAL A 87 3.50 7.10 5.20
C VAL A 87 3.08 8.49 4.75
N SER A 88 2.33 9.21 5.59
CA SER A 88 1.93 10.58 5.29
C SER A 88 2.09 11.49 6.50
N ARG A 89 2.27 12.78 6.24
CA ARG A 89 2.23 13.86 7.21
C ARG A 89 1.50 15.06 6.63
N THR A 90 0.74 15.72 7.50
CA THR A 90 0.18 17.04 7.24
C THR A 90 1.11 18.07 7.88
N VAL A 91 1.40 19.15 7.15
CA VAL A 91 2.31 20.22 7.53
C VAL A 91 1.58 21.55 7.38
N ASN A 92 1.79 22.47 8.32
CA ASN A 92 1.18 23.79 8.38
C ASN A 92 1.89 24.81 7.45
N VAL A 93 2.14 24.42 6.20
CA VAL A 93 2.63 25.31 5.15
C VAL A 93 1.80 25.21 3.86
N PRO A 94 1.79 26.26 3.02
CA PRO A 94 1.23 26.19 1.67
C PRO A 94 1.84 25.05 0.84
N LEU A 95 1.03 24.44 -0.02
CA LEU A 95 1.41 23.31 -0.89
C LEU A 95 2.68 23.57 -1.71
N ALA A 96 2.86 24.80 -2.20
CA ALA A 96 4.03 25.19 -2.98
C ALA A 96 5.33 25.14 -2.17
N ASN A 97 5.28 25.48 -0.87
CA ASN A 97 6.45 25.43 0.01
C ASN A 97 6.82 23.99 0.32
N LEU A 98 5.82 23.16 0.64
CA LEU A 98 6.01 21.73 0.85
C LEU A 98 6.60 21.05 -0.40
N TYR A 99 6.05 21.33 -1.59
CA TYR A 99 6.59 20.79 -2.83
C TYR A 99 8.04 21.21 -3.07
N LYS A 100 8.38 22.49 -2.89
CA LYS A 100 9.76 22.99 -3.05
C LYS A 100 10.73 22.30 -2.09
N ALA A 101 10.32 22.08 -0.84
CA ALA A 101 11.14 21.41 0.18
C ALA A 101 11.49 19.95 -0.18
N VAL A 102 10.67 19.29 -0.99
CA VAL A 102 10.91 17.92 -1.47
C VAL A 102 11.58 17.89 -2.85
N ALA A 103 11.22 18.82 -3.73
CA ALA A 103 11.70 18.84 -5.11
C ALA A 103 13.11 19.44 -5.24
N ASN A 104 13.46 20.43 -4.42
CA ASN A 104 14.78 21.05 -4.43
C ASN A 104 15.76 20.19 -3.62
N GLU A 105 16.88 19.82 -4.23
CA GLU A 105 17.88 18.95 -3.59
C GLU A 105 18.50 19.55 -2.33
N LYS A 106 18.81 20.85 -2.35
CA LYS A 106 19.40 21.56 -1.19
C LYS A 106 18.41 21.66 -0.04
N SER A 107 17.14 21.93 -0.31
CA SER A 107 16.11 21.90 0.74
C SER A 107 15.87 20.47 1.23
N ARG A 108 15.86 19.48 0.33
CA ARG A 108 15.61 18.09 0.67
C ARG A 108 16.68 17.50 1.58
N SER A 109 17.95 17.83 1.38
CA SER A 109 19.04 17.30 2.20
C SER A 109 18.95 17.66 3.68
N SER A 110 18.19 18.70 4.05
CA SER A 110 17.98 19.10 5.44
C SER A 110 17.14 18.13 6.27
N TRP A 111 16.24 17.37 5.63
CA TRP A 111 15.33 16.43 6.30
C TRP A 111 15.42 15.00 5.74
N LEU A 112 15.97 14.84 4.54
CA LEU A 112 16.24 13.57 3.89
C LEU A 112 17.70 13.55 3.37
N PRO A 113 18.68 13.24 4.25
CA PRO A 113 20.10 13.25 3.91
C PRO A 113 20.49 11.97 3.15
N GLU A 114 19.79 11.67 2.06
CA GLU A 114 20.03 10.53 1.20
C GLU A 114 20.58 10.98 -0.15
N ASN A 115 21.75 10.46 -0.49
CA ASN A 115 22.39 10.69 -1.78
C ASN A 115 21.91 9.65 -2.80
N GLY A 116 22.04 9.95 -4.10
CA GLY A 116 21.75 8.99 -5.17
C GLY A 116 20.26 8.84 -5.52
N LEU A 117 19.39 9.75 -5.06
CA LEU A 117 17.99 9.79 -5.45
C LEU A 117 17.85 10.33 -6.87
N VAL A 118 17.23 9.55 -7.77
CA VAL A 118 17.02 9.95 -9.17
C VAL A 118 15.56 10.33 -9.40
N VAL A 119 15.28 11.62 -9.62
CA VAL A 119 13.92 12.10 -9.96
C VAL A 119 13.61 11.73 -11.41
N ARG A 120 12.65 10.81 -11.61
CA ARG A 120 12.24 10.31 -12.94
C ARG A 120 11.14 11.16 -13.57
N LYS A 121 10.22 11.65 -12.74
CA LYS A 121 9.12 12.53 -13.16
C LYS A 121 8.72 13.41 -11.99
N ALA A 122 8.47 14.68 -12.26
CA ALA A 122 7.88 15.59 -11.29
C ALA A 122 6.76 16.37 -11.95
N THR A 123 5.63 16.50 -11.26
CA THR A 123 4.53 17.38 -11.64
C THR A 123 4.32 18.35 -10.50
N THR A 124 4.58 19.61 -10.77
CA THR A 124 4.60 20.70 -9.79
C THR A 124 3.37 20.66 -8.89
N ASN A 125 3.60 20.69 -7.58
CA ASN A 125 2.57 20.69 -6.53
C ASN A 125 1.62 19.48 -6.54
N LYS A 126 1.93 18.41 -7.29
CA LYS A 126 1.04 17.24 -7.43
C LYS A 126 1.74 15.96 -7.05
N SER A 127 2.84 15.63 -7.73
CA SER A 127 3.53 14.36 -7.49
C SER A 127 4.96 14.33 -7.98
N MET A 128 5.73 13.37 -7.45
CA MET A 128 7.07 13.03 -7.89
C MET A 128 7.26 11.52 -7.91
N ARG A 129 7.94 11.03 -8.94
CA ARG A 129 8.43 9.65 -9.05
C ARG A 129 9.94 9.66 -8.96
N VAL A 130 10.49 8.92 -8.00
CA VAL A 130 11.91 8.93 -7.67
C VAL A 130 12.41 7.50 -7.58
N THR A 131 13.53 7.17 -8.22
CA THR A 131 14.26 5.93 -7.94
C THR A 131 15.04 6.12 -6.64
N TRP A 132 14.90 5.17 -5.72
CA TRP A 132 15.61 5.21 -4.44
C TRP A 132 17.11 4.99 -4.63
N LYS A 133 17.90 5.29 -3.60
CA LYS A 133 19.38 5.25 -3.66
C LYS A 133 19.97 3.88 -3.97
N ASP A 134 19.21 2.81 -3.80
CA ASP A 134 19.62 1.45 -4.13
C ASP A 134 19.47 1.13 -5.63
N GLY A 135 18.87 2.02 -6.42
CA GLY A 135 18.62 1.81 -7.85
C GLY A 135 17.50 0.80 -8.16
N ILE A 136 16.92 0.15 -7.14
CA ILE A 136 15.97 -0.96 -7.28
C ILE A 136 14.58 -0.52 -6.85
N THR A 137 14.48 0.07 -5.65
CA THR A 137 13.23 0.50 -5.06
C THR A 137 12.82 1.88 -5.56
N SER A 138 11.55 2.22 -5.39
CA SER A 138 11.00 3.45 -5.98
C SER A 138 10.01 4.15 -5.07
N LEU A 139 10.07 5.48 -5.09
CA LEU A 139 9.14 6.35 -4.41
C LEU A 139 8.12 6.94 -5.38
N GLU A 140 6.87 6.96 -4.92
CA GLU A 140 5.84 7.86 -5.43
C GLU A 140 5.46 8.81 -4.30
N ILE A 141 5.76 10.09 -4.50
CA ILE A 141 5.48 11.15 -3.54
C ILE A 141 4.29 11.93 -4.09
N SER A 142 3.22 12.05 -3.32
CA SER A 142 2.01 12.80 -3.70
C SER A 142 1.78 13.94 -2.72
N PHE A 143 1.30 15.07 -3.24
CA PHE A 143 1.04 16.27 -2.45
C PHE A 143 -0.44 16.65 -2.57
N TYR A 144 -1.05 17.02 -1.45
CA TYR A 144 -2.46 17.39 -1.39
C TYR A 144 -2.64 18.69 -0.61
N PRO A 145 -3.39 19.68 -1.14
CA PRO A 145 -3.82 20.81 -0.33
C PRO A 145 -4.80 20.34 0.76
N LYS A 146 -4.72 20.94 1.95
CA LYS A 146 -5.60 20.64 3.10
C LYS A 146 -6.23 21.89 3.72
N GLY A 147 -6.32 22.97 2.93
CA GLY A 147 -6.79 24.28 3.35
C GLY A 147 -5.70 25.34 3.20
N ASP A 148 -6.06 26.59 3.45
CA ASP A 148 -5.13 27.72 3.36
C ASP A 148 -4.02 27.56 4.40
N GLY A 149 -2.77 27.55 3.93
CA GLY A 149 -1.60 27.33 4.77
C GLY A 149 -1.41 25.90 5.28
N LYS A 150 -2.16 24.89 4.81
CA LYS A 150 -1.97 23.49 5.20
C LYS A 150 -1.88 22.57 4.00
N SER A 151 -0.95 21.63 4.05
CA SER A 151 -0.76 20.65 2.99
C SER A 151 -0.32 19.30 3.53
N GLN A 152 -0.55 18.25 2.76
CA GLN A 152 -0.18 16.88 3.09
C GLN A 152 0.79 16.33 2.06
N VAL A 153 1.84 15.65 2.53
CA VAL A 153 2.71 14.81 1.72
C VAL A 153 2.44 13.34 2.04
N VAL A 154 2.38 12.52 1.00
CA VAL A 154 2.28 11.07 1.09
C VAL A 154 3.46 10.47 0.35
N VAL A 155 4.26 9.66 1.04
CA VAL A 155 5.37 8.90 0.45
C VAL A 155 4.99 7.43 0.40
N GLN A 156 4.88 6.91 -0.82
CA GLN A 156 4.74 5.49 -1.10
C GLN A 156 6.10 4.92 -1.51
N HIS A 157 6.61 3.95 -0.76
CA HIS A 157 7.85 3.25 -1.08
C HIS A 157 7.51 1.83 -1.55
N SER A 158 7.88 1.51 -2.79
CA SER A 158 7.51 0.28 -3.49
C SER A 158 8.72 -0.57 -3.85
N LYS A 159 8.45 -1.83 -4.23
CA LYS A 159 9.44 -2.86 -4.60
C LYS A 159 10.36 -3.30 -3.47
N LEU A 160 9.87 -3.19 -2.24
CA LEU A 160 10.62 -3.65 -1.07
C LEU A 160 10.69 -5.18 -1.09
N PRO A 161 11.86 -5.78 -0.79
CA PRO A 161 12.06 -7.21 -1.01
C PRO A 161 11.24 -8.09 -0.05
N ASP A 162 10.96 -7.60 1.15
CA ASP A 162 10.31 -8.37 2.21
C ASP A 162 9.60 -7.48 3.25
N ALA A 163 8.81 -8.10 4.12
CA ALA A 163 8.09 -7.43 5.21
C ALA A 163 9.00 -6.75 6.24
N LYS A 164 10.19 -7.28 6.51
CA LYS A 164 11.14 -6.69 7.47
C LYS A 164 11.69 -5.37 6.92
N SER A 165 12.05 -5.36 5.64
CA SER A 165 12.46 -4.17 4.88
C SER A 165 11.33 -3.15 4.81
N ALA A 166 10.08 -3.60 4.60
CA ALA A 166 8.90 -2.75 4.65
C ALA A 166 8.67 -2.10 6.02
N ALA A 167 8.75 -2.87 7.10
CA ALA A 167 8.62 -2.34 8.46
C ALA A 167 9.73 -1.34 8.78
N LYS A 168 10.99 -1.66 8.42
CA LYS A 168 12.14 -0.75 8.57
C LYS A 168 11.91 0.56 7.83
N MET A 169 11.50 0.51 6.56
CA MET A 169 11.24 1.71 5.77
C MET A 169 10.04 2.51 6.27
N LYS A 170 9.01 1.85 6.82
CA LYS A 170 7.87 2.55 7.44
C LYS A 170 8.32 3.38 8.65
N THR A 171 9.15 2.83 9.52
CA THR A 171 9.73 3.56 10.66
C THR A 171 10.64 4.69 10.20
N TYR A 172 11.49 4.44 9.21
CA TYR A 172 12.36 5.45 8.61
C TYR A 172 11.57 6.64 8.06
N TRP A 173 10.56 6.38 7.23
CA TRP A 173 9.73 7.44 6.65
C TRP A 173 8.88 8.18 7.67
N GLY A 174 8.48 7.53 8.76
CA GLY A 174 7.87 8.21 9.90
C GLY A 174 8.77 9.33 10.41
N LYS A 175 10.01 8.98 10.79
CA LYS A 175 11.00 9.93 11.31
C LYS A 175 11.37 11.01 10.29
N ALA A 176 11.61 10.63 9.04
CA ALA A 176 12.00 11.59 8.00
C ALA A 176 10.89 12.62 7.72
N LEU A 177 9.62 12.20 7.69
CA LEU A 177 8.51 13.13 7.49
C LEU A 177 8.19 13.94 8.75
N ASP A 178 8.51 13.44 9.93
CA ASP A 178 8.47 14.25 11.16
C ASP A 178 9.54 15.36 11.12
N GLN A 179 10.77 15.04 10.69
CA GLN A 179 11.83 16.04 10.47
C GLN A 179 11.45 17.08 9.40
N LEU A 180 10.83 16.65 8.30
CA LEU A 180 10.32 17.56 7.27
C LEU A 180 9.35 18.58 7.86
N ARG A 181 8.44 18.12 8.73
CA ARG A 181 7.48 18.99 9.40
C ARG A 181 8.21 20.00 10.28
N GLU A 182 9.17 19.56 11.11
CA GLU A 182 9.94 20.44 12.00
C GLU A 182 10.79 21.48 11.26
N VAL A 183 11.27 21.17 10.05
CA VAL A 183 12.04 22.12 9.22
C VAL A 183 11.14 23.18 8.56
N LEU A 184 9.84 22.90 8.40
CA LEU A 184 8.91 23.75 7.67
C LEU A 184 7.95 24.55 8.54
N GLU A 185 7.68 24.08 9.76
CA GLU A 185 6.82 24.74 10.77
C GLU A 185 7.66 25.57 11.74
#